data_AF-A0A7U6QLH8-F1
#
_entry.id   AF-A0A7U6QLH8-F1
#
_cell.length_a   1.000
_cell.length_b   1.000
_cell.length_c   1.000
_cell.angle_alpha   90.00
_cell.angle_beta   90.00
_cell.angle_gamma   90.00
#
_symmetry.space_group_name_H-M   'P 1'
#
loop_
_entity.id
_entity.type
_entity.pdbx_description
1 polymer ?
#
loop_
_entity_poly.entity_id
_entity_poly.type
_entity_poly.pdbx_seq_one_letter_code
_entity_poly.pdbx_strand_id
1 'polypeptide(L)'
;MTITKGTIVRTILLVIVLINIILKNTGNPIIQVDEGTVGSLVETIVEIICIAVAWWKNNSFTQNAIKADEFMRKLNDTELKK
;
A
#
# COMPACT_ATOMS: atom_id res chain seq x y z
N MET A 1 -20.53 5.45 8.87
CA MET A 1 -19.76 6.49 8.14
C MET A 1 -18.59 5.82 7.45
N THR A 2 -18.54 5.84 6.12
CA THR A 2 -17.43 5.33 5.31
C THR A 2 -16.42 6.45 5.08
N ILE A 3 -15.16 6.22 5.41
CA ILE A 3 -14.08 7.17 5.09
C ILE A 3 -13.81 7.11 3.59
N THR A 4 -13.91 8.25 2.91
CA THR A 4 -13.69 8.34 1.46
C THR A 4 -12.25 8.77 1.14
N LYS A 5 -11.78 8.49 -0.07
CA LYS A 5 -10.48 9.00 -0.56
C LYS A 5 -10.39 10.53 -0.43
N GLY A 6 -11.45 11.24 -0.80
CA GLY A 6 -11.52 12.70 -0.67
C GLY A 6 -11.42 13.18 0.79
N THR A 7 -11.97 12.42 1.75
CA THR A 7 -11.82 12.73 3.18
C THR A 7 -10.36 12.66 3.60
N ILE A 8 -9.64 11.61 3.20
CA ILE A 8 -8.22 11.42 3.55
C ILE A 8 -7.36 12.54 2.96
N VAL A 9 -7.53 12.84 1.67
CA VAL A 9 -6.78 13.89 0.97
C VAL A 9 -6.99 15.26 1.63
N ARG A 10 -8.24 15.63 1.93
CA ARG A 10 -8.55 16.90 2.61
C ARG A 10 -7.96 16.99 4.01
N THR A 11 -7.95 15.90 4.77
CA THR A 11 -7.31 15.87 6.09
C THR A 11 -5.79 16.05 5.99
N ILE A 12 -5.13 15.40 5.02
CA ILE A 12 -3.69 15.58 4.79
C ILE A 12 -3.38 17.01 4.38
N LEU A 13 -4.12 17.57 3.43
CA LEU A 13 -3.96 18.97 3.01
C LEU A 13 -4.16 19.94 4.18
N LEU A 14 -5.17 19.70 5.03
CA LEU A 14 -5.40 20.50 6.23
C LEU A 14 -4.16 20.51 7.14
N VAL A 15 -3.55 19.36 7.39
CA VAL A 15 -2.33 19.25 8.21
C VAL A 15 -1.17 20.01 7.56
N ILE A 16 -0.98 19.88 6.24
CA ILE A 16 0.08 20.61 5.52
C ILE A 16 -0.14 22.12 5.58
N VAL A 17 -1.38 22.59 5.48
CA VAL A 17 -1.73 24.00 5.63
C VAL A 17 -1.38 24.50 7.04
N LEU A 18 -1.69 23.73 8.09
CA LEU A 18 -1.33 24.08 9.45
C LEU A 18 0.19 24.15 9.66
N ILE A 19 0.95 23.21 9.09
CA ILE A 19 2.42 23.25 9.10
C ILE A 19 2.92 24.51 8.37
N ASN A 20 2.34 24.83 7.21
CA ASN A 20 2.70 26.03 6.45
C ASN A 20 2.40 27.33 7.20
N ILE A 21 1.37 27.36 8.07
CA ILE A 21 1.13 28.51 8.95
C ILE A 21 2.31 28.69 9.90
N ILE A 22 2.81 27.62 10.51
CA ILE A 22 3.96 27.66 11.41
C ILE A 22 5.23 28.07 10.65
N LEU A 23 5.49 27.47 9.48
CA LEU A 23 6.66 27.77 8.65
C LEU A 23 6.66 29.23 8.21
N LYS A 24 5.51 29.74 7.74
CA LYS A 24 5.34 31.14 7.35
C LYS A 24 5.64 32.09 8.50
N ASN A 25 5.13 31.81 9.69
CA ASN A 25 5.35 32.66 10.87
C ASN A 25 6.79 32.58 11.41
N THR A 26 7.50 31.49 11.13
CA THR A 26 8.90 31.30 11.54
C THR A 26 9.90 31.72 10.45
N GLY A 27 9.43 32.24 9.31
CA GLY A 27 10.27 32.69 8.20
C GLY A 27 10.89 31.55 7.37
N ASN A 28 10.42 30.31 7.55
CA ASN A 28 10.91 29.16 6.81
C ASN A 28 10.20 29.00 5.46
N PRO A 29 10.84 28.36 4.46
CA PRO A 29 10.18 28.01 3.19
C PRO A 29 8.92 27.18 3.41
N ILE A 30 7.83 27.52 2.71
CA ILE A 30 6.57 26.79 2.76
C ILE A 30 6.62 25.52 1.90
N ILE A 31 5.87 24.51 2.32
CA ILE A 31 5.66 23.27 1.57
C ILE A 31 4.62 23.54 0.48
N GLN A 32 5.03 23.49 -0.79
CA GLN A 32 4.13 23.68 -1.92
C GLN A 32 3.67 22.33 -2.45
N VAL A 33 2.41 21.98 -2.18
CA VAL A 33 1.74 20.80 -2.72
C VAL A 33 0.33 21.18 -3.12
N ASP A 34 -0.14 20.63 -4.24
CA ASP A 34 -1.53 20.73 -4.66
C ASP A 34 -2.31 19.46 -4.31
N GLU A 35 -3.64 19.55 -4.39
CA GLU A 35 -4.54 18.43 -4.07
C GLU A 35 -4.32 17.21 -4.99
N GLY A 36 -4.00 17.45 -6.27
CA GLY A 36 -3.70 16.39 -7.23
C GLY A 36 -2.48 15.59 -6.81
N THR A 37 -1.39 16.26 -6.44
CA THR A 37 -0.16 15.61 -5.95
C THR A 37 -0.41 14.73 -4.72
N VAL A 38 -1.17 15.22 -3.73
CA VAL A 38 -1.50 14.43 -2.53
C VAL A 38 -2.41 13.25 -2.89
N GLY A 39 -3.39 13.46 -3.76
CA GLY A 39 -4.27 12.42 -4.27
C GLY A 39 -3.48 11.31 -4.95
N SER A 40 -2.61 11.66 -5.90
CA SER A 40 -1.75 10.71 -6.60
C SER A 40 -0.85 9.92 -5.65
N LEU A 41 -0.26 10.57 -4.64
CA LEU A 41 0.57 9.88 -3.65
C LEU A 41 -0.23 8.82 -2.86
N VAL A 42 -1.44 9.16 -2.41
CA VAL A 42 -2.32 8.22 -1.70
C VAL A 42 -2.68 7.05 -2.59
N GLU A 43 -3.02 7.31 -3.85
CA GLU A 43 -3.36 6.24 -4.81
C GLU A 43 -2.16 5.33 -5.09
N THR A 44 -0.98 5.89 -5.31
CA THR A 44 0.25 5.12 -5.50
C THR A 44 0.55 4.24 -4.28
N ILE A 45 0.40 4.74 -3.05
CA ILE A 45 0.61 3.93 -1.84
C ILE A 45 -0.37 2.77 -1.77
N VAL A 46 -1.65 3.01 -2.05
CA VAL A 46 -2.68 1.96 -2.07
C VAL A 46 -2.35 0.91 -3.13
N GLU A 47 -1.94 1.34 -4.32
CA GLU A 47 -1.54 0.45 -5.40
C GLU A 47 -0.33 -0.41 -5.01
N ILE A 48 0.71 0.18 -4.42
CA ILE A 48 1.88 -0.56 -3.91
C ILE A 48 1.45 -1.63 -2.90
N ILE A 49 0.56 -1.30 -1.97
CA ILE A 49 0.05 -2.27 -0.98
C ILE A 49 -0.72 -3.40 -1.66
N CYS A 50 -1.61 -3.07 -2.60
CA CYS A 50 -2.38 -4.06 -3.36
C CYS A 50 -1.45 -5.00 -4.14
N ILE A 51 -0.45 -4.45 -4.83
CA ILE A 51 0.57 -5.22 -5.56
C ILE A 51 1.37 -6.10 -4.59
N ALA A 52 1.83 -5.56 -3.47
CA ALA A 52 2.60 -6.31 -2.48
C ALA A 52 1.80 -7.48 -1.88
N VAL A 53 0.53 -7.25 -1.54
CA VAL A 53 -0.36 -8.30 -1.02
C VAL A 53 -0.64 -9.37 -2.08
N ALA A 54 -0.89 -8.97 -3.32
CA ALA A 54 -1.13 -9.91 -4.42
C ALA A 54 0.12 -10.76 -4.71
N TRP A 55 1.28 -10.12 -4.78
CA TRP A 55 2.58 -10.78 -4.96
C TRP A 55 2.87 -11.77 -3.83
N TRP A 56 2.62 -11.38 -2.57
CA TRP A 56 2.81 -12.26 -1.42
C TRP A 56 1.93 -13.52 -1.50
N LYS A 57 0.66 -13.37 -1.90
CA LYS A 57 -0.26 -14.50 -2.07
C LYS A 57 0.13 -15.42 -3.23
N ASN A 58 0.72 -14.89 -4.30
CA ASN A 58 1.05 -15.65 -5.52
C ASN A 58 2.43 -16.33 -5.50
N ASN A 59 3.30 -16.01 -4.54
CA ASN A 59 4.65 -16.60 -4.42
C ASN A 59 4.77 -17.65 -3.30
N SER A 60 3.66 -18.26 -2.90
CA SER A 60 3.61 -19.27 -1.85
C SER A 60 4.28 -18.89 -0.53
N PHE A 61 4.34 -17.60 -0.15
CA PHE A 61 4.87 -17.21 1.18
C PHE A 61 3.87 -17.42 2.33
N THR A 62 2.65 -17.86 2.01
CA THR A 62 1.66 -18.22 3.02
C THR A 62 1.80 -19.69 3.42
N GLN A 63 1.58 -20.00 4.70
CA GLN A 63 1.66 -21.37 5.22
C GLN A 63 0.77 -22.36 4.45
N ASN A 64 -0.38 -21.90 3.94
CA ASN A 64 -1.29 -22.73 3.15
C ASN A 64 -0.71 -23.07 1.77
N ALA A 65 -0.06 -22.10 1.13
CA ALA A 65 0.53 -22.28 -0.18
C ALA A 65 1.78 -23.18 -0.12
N ILE A 66 2.64 -23.01 0.90
CA ILE A 66 3.77 -23.91 1.17
C ILE A 66 3.30 -25.37 1.31
N LYS A 67 2.22 -25.60 2.09
CA LYS A 67 1.66 -26.94 2.29
C LYS A 67 1.06 -27.53 1.01
N ALA A 68 0.41 -26.69 0.19
CA ALA A 68 -0.11 -27.11 -1.10
C ALA A 68 1.02 -27.53 -2.05
N ASP A 69 2.11 -26.76 -2.10
CA ASP A 69 3.29 -27.08 -2.90
C ASP A 69 3.96 -28.38 -2.43
N GLU A 70 4.09 -28.60 -1.11
CA GLU A 70 4.58 -29.87 -0.57
C GLU A 70 3.69 -31.06 -0.93
N PHE A 71 2.37 -30.89 -0.87
CA PHE A 71 1.42 -31.94 -1.23
C PHE A 71 1.52 -32.28 -2.72
N MET A 72 1.59 -31.27 -3.59
CA MET A 72 1.79 -31.50 -5.03
C MET A 72 3.11 -32.22 -5.32
N ARG A 73 4.20 -31.84 -4.65
CA ARG A 73 5.48 -32.53 -4.80
C ARG A 73 5.36 -34.02 -4.42
N LYS A 74 4.69 -34.33 -3.31
CA LYS A 74 4.46 -35.73 -2.88
C LYS A 74 3.62 -36.53 -3.87
N LEU A 75 2.58 -35.94 -4.46
CA LEU A 75 1.76 -36.60 -5.48
C LEU A 75 2.60 -36.95 -6.71
N ASN A 76 3.36 -35.99 -7.23
CA ASN A 76 4.22 -36.20 -8.40
C ASN A 76 5.27 -37.29 -8.14
N ASP A 77 5.92 -37.28 -6.98
CA ASP A 77 6.90 -38.32 -6.60
C ASP A 77 6.28 -39.72 -6.46
N THR A 78 5.00 -39.80 -6.09
CA THR A 78 4.30 -41.08 -5.91
C THR A 78 3.87 -41.66 -7.26
N GLU A 79 3.43 -40.80 -8.18
CA GLU A 79 3.06 -41.21 -9.54
C GLU A 79 4.30 -41.63 -10.36
N LEU A 80 5.47 -41.02 -10.13
CA LEU A 80 6.74 -41.44 -10.76
C LEU A 80 7.30 -42.77 -10.24
N LYS A 81 6.78 -43.28 -9.12
CA LYS A 81 7.22 -44.55 -8.51
C LYS A 81 6.30 -45.73 -8.83
N LYS A 82 5.20 -45.50 -9.55
CA LYS A 82 4.35 -46.54 -10.14
C LYS A 82 4.83 -46.90 -11.53
#